data_AF-A0A3A8HMZ9-F1
#
_entry.id   AF-A0A3A8HMZ9-F1
#
_cell.length_a   1.000
_cell.length_b   1.000
_cell.length_c   1.000
_cell.angle_alpha   90.00
_cell.angle_beta   90.00
_cell.angle_gamma   90.00
#
_symmetry.space_group_name_H-M   'P 1'
#
loop_
_entity.id
_entity.type
_entity.pdbx_description
1 polymer ?
#
loop_
_entity_poly.entity_id
_entity_poly.type
_entity_poly.pdbx_seq_one_letter_code
_entity_poly.pdbx_strand_id
1 'polypeptide(L)'
;MASALLLLCACDGDIEVPGTLPNPKLAQMMNRELDRELLRFGTENATALQMKGPQPYIAEAGENGRRWLQEISSVVSRCRHGMRNESKSNLMEYDITLKSGVQLKGVYTGTNCAYWSKLRPLVLRANFEDGRVTEVFTDGRERQSPVDFYKTDTMNFAKYVLRADQSRNPANYRPAPASKADIAKQWDTP
;
A
#
# COMPACT_ATOMS: atom_id res chain seq x y z
N MET A 1 -19.57 -19.39 -41.85
CA MET A 1 -18.51 -18.36 -41.97
C MET A 1 -18.28 -17.80 -40.58
N ALA A 2 -17.28 -18.29 -39.86
CA ALA A 2 -16.92 -17.80 -38.54
C ALA A 2 -15.40 -17.99 -38.39
N SER A 3 -14.65 -16.89 -38.35
CA SER A 3 -13.37 -16.78 -37.65
C SER A 3 -12.68 -15.49 -38.06
N ALA A 4 -12.71 -14.50 -37.18
CA ALA A 4 -11.77 -13.39 -37.15
C ALA A 4 -11.90 -12.67 -35.80
N LEU A 5 -11.45 -13.28 -34.70
CA LEU A 5 -11.23 -12.58 -33.42
C LEU A 5 -10.37 -13.44 -32.48
N LEU A 6 -9.13 -13.71 -32.90
CA LEU A 6 -8.08 -14.25 -32.03
C LEU A 6 -6.76 -13.56 -32.41
N LEU A 7 -6.67 -12.26 -32.16
CA LEU A 7 -5.42 -11.52 -32.17
C LEU A 7 -5.60 -10.39 -31.17
N LEU A 8 -5.07 -10.57 -29.96
CA LEU A 8 -4.50 -9.59 -29.03
C LEU A 8 -4.34 -10.27 -27.66
N CYS A 9 -3.30 -9.88 -26.91
CA CYS A 9 -2.93 -10.33 -25.55
C CYS A 9 -2.00 -11.55 -25.42
N ALA A 10 -0.82 -11.50 -26.05
CA ALA A 10 0.32 -12.34 -25.62
C ALA A 10 1.64 -11.55 -25.48
N CYS A 11 1.59 -10.28 -25.01
CA CYS A 11 2.79 -9.43 -24.92
C CYS A 11 3.21 -9.03 -23.49
N ASP A 12 2.39 -9.24 -22.45
CA ASP A 12 2.69 -8.68 -21.11
C ASP A 12 3.33 -9.67 -20.11
N GLY A 13 3.43 -10.95 -20.46
CA GLY A 13 3.74 -12.00 -19.49
C GLY A 13 2.63 -12.17 -18.44
N ASP A 14 2.52 -13.35 -17.86
CA ASP A 14 1.49 -13.60 -16.85
C ASP A 14 1.75 -12.72 -15.61
N ILE A 15 0.66 -12.21 -15.01
CA ILE A 15 0.74 -11.45 -13.76
C ILE A 15 1.37 -12.35 -12.70
N GLU A 16 2.45 -11.87 -12.09
CA GLU A 16 3.12 -12.61 -11.03
C GLU A 16 2.19 -12.77 -9.82
N VAL A 17 2.09 -14.00 -9.33
CA VAL A 17 1.34 -14.33 -8.11
C VAL A 17 2.31 -14.62 -6.97
N PRO A 18 1.94 -14.32 -5.71
CA PRO A 18 2.74 -14.74 -4.56
C PRO A 18 2.96 -16.24 -4.55
N GLY A 19 4.17 -16.67 -4.22
CA GLY A 19 4.45 -18.08 -3.95
C GLY A 19 3.88 -18.53 -2.59
N THR A 20 4.29 -19.72 -2.16
CA THR A 20 3.83 -20.37 -0.92
C THR A 20 4.92 -20.47 0.16
N LEU A 21 6.09 -19.86 -0.05
CA LEU A 21 7.19 -19.95 0.89
C LEU A 21 6.97 -18.98 2.06
N PRO A 22 6.91 -19.45 3.31
CA PRO A 22 6.72 -18.56 4.46
C PRO A 22 7.96 -17.69 4.70
N ASN A 23 7.72 -16.45 5.12
CA ASN A 23 8.75 -15.48 5.47
C ASN A 23 8.40 -14.73 6.78
N PRO A 24 8.68 -15.34 7.95
CA PRO A 24 8.36 -14.72 9.25
C PRO A 24 9.15 -13.44 9.51
N LYS A 25 10.30 -13.25 8.85
CA LYS A 25 11.10 -12.03 8.99
C LYS A 25 10.40 -10.84 8.38
N LEU A 26 9.79 -11.01 7.20
CA LEU A 26 8.97 -9.96 6.59
C LEU A 26 7.74 -9.64 7.43
N ALA A 27 7.05 -10.65 8.00
CA ALA A 27 5.93 -10.42 8.91
C ALA A 27 6.33 -9.54 10.12
N GLN A 28 7.48 -9.84 10.74
CA GLN A 28 8.03 -9.03 11.84
C GLN A 28 8.33 -7.59 11.40
N MET A 29 8.96 -7.41 10.24
CA MET A 29 9.31 -6.09 9.72
C MET A 29 8.06 -5.27 9.38
N MET A 30 7.06 -5.88 8.74
CA MET A 30 5.79 -5.22 8.42
C MET A 30 5.04 -4.77 9.66
N ASN A 31 4.93 -5.61 10.69
CA ASN A 31 4.29 -5.23 11.95
C ASN A 31 5.00 -4.04 12.62
N ARG A 32 6.33 -4.02 12.60
CA ARG A 32 7.11 -2.89 13.11
C ARG A 32 6.81 -1.59 12.36
N GLU A 33 6.74 -1.65 11.04
CA GLU A 33 6.47 -0.46 10.23
C GLU A 33 5.00 -0.02 10.31
N LEU A 34 4.06 -0.94 10.50
CA LEU A 34 2.66 -0.63 10.83
C LEU A 34 2.55 0.12 12.17
N ASP A 35 3.23 -0.38 13.21
CA ASP A 35 3.27 0.29 14.51
C ASP A 35 3.88 1.70 14.40
N ARG A 36 4.96 1.84 13.63
CA ARG A 36 5.60 3.14 13.37
C ARG A 36 4.66 4.10 12.66
N GLU A 37 3.96 3.64 11.62
CA GLU A 37 3.07 4.50 10.84
C GLU A 37 1.83 4.91 11.65
N LEU A 38 1.29 4.02 12.50
CA LEU A 38 0.21 4.37 13.44
C LEU A 38 0.64 5.43 14.46
N LEU A 39 1.88 5.38 14.97
CA LEU A 39 2.40 6.40 15.87
C LEU A 39 2.45 7.79 15.22
N ARG A 40 2.65 7.87 13.89
CA ARG A 40 2.63 9.15 13.17
C ARG A 40 1.26 9.83 13.14
N PHE A 41 0.18 9.09 13.35
CA PHE A 41 -1.16 9.68 13.49
C PHE A 41 -1.34 10.39 14.84
N GLY A 42 -0.62 9.95 15.89
CA GLY A 42 -0.78 10.45 17.25
C GLY A 42 0.23 11.51 17.70
N THR A 43 1.21 11.87 16.87
CA THR A 43 2.17 12.93 17.24
C THR A 43 1.59 14.31 16.95
N GLU A 44 1.31 15.10 17.97
CA GLU A 44 0.98 16.54 17.89
C GLU A 44 2.03 17.34 17.08
N ASN A 45 3.25 16.82 16.97
CA ASN A 45 4.37 17.35 16.19
C ASN A 45 4.47 16.82 14.74
N ALA A 46 3.41 16.25 14.17
CA ALA A 46 3.27 16.17 12.71
C ALA A 46 3.09 17.59 12.14
N THR A 47 4.12 18.42 12.35
CA THR A 47 4.24 19.77 11.86
C THR A 47 4.13 19.72 10.34
N ALA A 48 3.54 20.77 9.78
CA ALA A 48 3.27 20.94 8.35
C ALA A 48 4.48 20.67 7.41
N LEU A 49 5.70 20.54 7.93
CA LEU A 49 6.89 20.13 7.16
C LEU A 49 6.99 18.62 6.85
N GLN A 50 6.40 17.74 7.66
CA GLN A 50 6.41 16.29 7.39
C GLN A 50 5.16 15.81 6.63
N MET A 51 4.12 16.64 6.59
CA MET A 51 2.84 16.33 5.96
C MET A 51 2.73 17.08 4.64
N LYS A 52 2.83 16.37 3.51
CA LYS A 52 2.43 16.91 2.20
C LYS A 52 0.90 17.05 2.08
N GLY A 53 0.27 17.73 3.04
CA GLY A 53 -1.17 17.98 3.10
C GLY A 53 -1.49 19.09 4.12
N PRO A 54 -2.46 19.96 3.84
CA PRO A 54 -2.64 21.23 4.55
C PRO A 54 -3.25 21.13 5.95
N GLN A 55 -3.58 19.93 6.47
CA GLN A 55 -4.24 19.78 7.77
C GLN A 55 -3.65 18.62 8.60
N PRO A 56 -3.51 18.82 9.94
CA PRO A 56 -3.08 17.77 10.86
C PRO A 56 -4.10 16.62 10.93
N TYR A 57 -3.67 15.48 11.47
CA TYR A 57 -4.58 14.38 11.78
C TYR A 57 -5.50 14.74 12.96
N ILE A 58 -6.72 14.20 12.99
CA ILE A 58 -7.59 14.24 14.18
C ILE A 58 -7.07 13.30 15.27
N ALA A 59 -7.44 13.54 16.53
CA ALA A 59 -6.98 12.75 17.67
C ALA A 59 -7.27 11.24 17.51
N GLU A 60 -8.41 10.91 16.91
CA GLU A 60 -8.89 9.55 16.69
C GLU A 60 -8.21 8.83 15.51
N ALA A 61 -7.38 9.51 14.71
CA ALA A 61 -6.79 8.95 13.50
C ALA A 61 -5.97 7.68 13.76
N GLY A 62 -5.25 7.63 14.90
CA GLY A 62 -4.53 6.45 15.37
C GLY A 62 -5.43 5.23 15.53
N GLU A 63 -6.54 5.42 16.24
CA GLU A 63 -7.51 4.36 16.54
C GLU A 63 -8.32 3.96 15.30
N ASN A 64 -8.68 4.92 14.45
CA ASN A 64 -9.29 4.65 13.14
C ASN A 64 -8.35 3.79 12.28
N GLY A 65 -7.04 4.07 12.29
CA GLY A 65 -6.02 3.23 11.66
C GLY A 65 -5.97 1.81 12.21
N ARG A 66 -6.01 1.63 13.54
CA ARG A 66 -6.02 0.29 14.17
C ARG A 66 -7.27 -0.50 13.79
N ARG A 67 -8.44 0.13 13.84
CA ARG A 67 -9.71 -0.49 13.42
C ARG A 67 -9.66 -0.91 11.96
N TRP A 68 -9.15 -0.06 11.07
CA TRP A 68 -8.95 -0.44 9.67
C TRP A 68 -8.10 -1.71 9.50
N LEU A 69 -6.97 -1.81 10.21
CA LEU A 69 -6.12 -3.01 10.13
C LEU A 69 -6.86 -4.26 10.62
N GLN A 70 -7.72 -4.15 11.62
CA GLN A 70 -8.53 -5.26 12.13
C GLN A 70 -9.55 -5.77 11.11
N GLU A 71 -9.96 -4.95 10.14
CA GLU A 71 -10.88 -5.33 9.06
C GLU A 71 -10.18 -6.07 7.92
N ILE A 72 -8.85 -6.00 7.82
CA ILE A 72 -8.09 -6.66 6.75
C ILE A 72 -7.98 -8.15 7.04
N SER A 73 -8.22 -8.98 6.03
CA SER A 73 -7.92 -10.42 6.05
C SER A 73 -6.58 -10.72 5.36
N SER A 74 -6.31 -10.07 4.23
CA SER A 74 -5.05 -10.27 3.51
C SER A 74 -4.70 -9.10 2.60
N VAL A 75 -3.42 -8.93 2.33
CA VAL A 75 -2.88 -8.00 1.33
C VAL A 75 -1.99 -8.76 0.36
N VAL A 76 -2.27 -8.65 -0.94
CA VAL A 76 -1.42 -9.18 -2.00
C VAL A 76 -0.67 -8.03 -2.66
N SER A 77 0.66 -8.11 -2.65
CA SER A 77 1.55 -7.25 -3.42
C SER A 77 1.84 -7.89 -4.77
N ARG A 78 1.58 -7.17 -5.86
CA ARG A 78 1.84 -7.64 -7.23
C ARG A 78 2.20 -6.49 -8.15
N CYS A 79 2.86 -6.83 -9.24
CA CYS A 79 3.00 -5.92 -10.37
C CYS A 79 1.70 -5.87 -11.18
N ARG A 80 1.41 -4.71 -11.78
CA ARG A 80 0.26 -4.53 -12.67
C ARG A 80 0.37 -5.41 -13.91
N HIS A 81 1.60 -5.56 -14.43
CA HIS A 81 1.93 -6.39 -15.58
C HIS A 81 3.04 -7.39 -15.21
N GLY A 82 3.21 -8.45 -16.01
CA GLY A 82 4.23 -9.47 -15.78
C GLY A 82 5.66 -8.98 -15.97
N MET A 83 6.62 -9.85 -15.68
CA MET A 83 8.07 -9.56 -15.69
C MET A 83 8.60 -9.06 -17.05
N ARG A 84 7.90 -9.32 -18.15
CA ARG A 84 8.30 -8.88 -19.50
C ARG A 84 7.92 -7.43 -19.79
N ASN A 85 7.12 -6.80 -18.93
CA ASN A 85 6.71 -5.41 -19.11
C ASN A 85 7.64 -4.47 -18.32
N GLU A 86 8.55 -3.81 -19.06
CA GLU A 86 9.52 -2.85 -18.52
C GLU A 86 9.00 -1.39 -18.52
N SER A 87 7.72 -1.18 -18.84
CA SER A 87 7.15 0.15 -18.90
C SER A 87 7.12 0.82 -17.53
N LYS A 88 7.24 2.16 -17.51
CA LYS A 88 6.98 2.98 -16.31
C LYS A 88 5.53 2.85 -15.81
N SER A 89 4.64 2.31 -16.63
CA SER A 89 3.24 2.02 -16.27
C SER A 89 3.08 0.67 -15.55
N ASN A 90 4.13 -0.16 -15.47
CA ASN A 90 4.12 -1.36 -14.65
C ASN A 90 4.29 -0.97 -13.18
N LEU A 91 3.18 -0.69 -12.53
CA LEU A 91 3.14 -0.24 -11.15
C LEU A 91 3.16 -1.42 -10.18
N MET A 92 3.77 -1.21 -9.02
CA MET A 92 3.54 -2.07 -7.87
C MET A 92 2.20 -1.68 -7.24
N GLU A 93 1.38 -2.67 -6.96
CA GLU A 93 0.01 -2.51 -6.47
C GLU A 93 -0.28 -3.45 -5.31
N TYR A 94 -1.14 -3.01 -4.41
CA TYR A 94 -1.75 -3.84 -3.39
C TYR A 94 -3.20 -4.16 -3.74
N ASP A 95 -3.54 -5.44 -3.65
CA ASP A 95 -4.91 -5.91 -3.58
C ASP A 95 -5.22 -6.27 -2.12
N ILE A 96 -6.12 -5.52 -1.49
CA ILE A 96 -6.49 -5.68 -0.07
C ILE A 96 -7.84 -6.39 -0.01
N THR A 97 -7.91 -7.50 0.72
CA THR A 97 -9.15 -8.20 1.01
C THR A 97 -9.54 -7.95 2.46
N LEU A 98 -10.80 -7.60 2.68
CA LEU A 98 -11.37 -7.40 4.01
C LEU A 98 -12.03 -8.68 4.51
N LYS A 99 -12.17 -8.81 5.83
CA LYS A 99 -12.89 -9.91 6.48
C LYS A 99 -14.35 -10.04 6.01
N SER A 100 -14.94 -8.92 5.57
CA SER A 100 -16.28 -8.90 4.94
C SER A 100 -16.32 -9.51 3.52
N GLY A 101 -15.18 -9.83 2.93
CA GLY A 101 -15.04 -10.31 1.54
C GLY A 101 -14.86 -9.20 0.50
N VAL A 102 -14.97 -7.93 0.89
CA VAL A 102 -14.72 -6.79 0.00
C VAL A 102 -13.26 -6.78 -0.46
N GLN A 103 -13.03 -6.56 -1.76
CA GLN A 103 -11.69 -6.45 -2.35
C GLN A 103 -11.42 -5.03 -2.86
N LEU A 104 -10.33 -4.43 -2.41
CA LEU A 104 -9.77 -3.20 -2.94
C LEU A 104 -8.61 -3.56 -3.85
N LYS A 105 -8.79 -3.44 -5.17
CA LYS A 105 -7.76 -3.82 -6.15
C LYS A 105 -6.98 -2.61 -6.64
N GLY A 106 -5.71 -2.82 -6.96
CA GLY A 106 -4.89 -1.83 -7.66
C GLY A 106 -4.51 -0.63 -6.80
N VAL A 107 -4.38 -0.79 -5.47
CA VAL A 107 -3.91 0.28 -4.59
C VAL A 107 -2.44 0.56 -4.91
N TYR A 108 -2.18 1.67 -5.60
CA TYR A 108 -0.83 2.04 -6.02
C TYR A 108 0.10 2.29 -4.83
N THR A 109 1.28 1.65 -4.83
CA THR A 109 2.27 1.73 -3.75
C THR A 109 3.24 2.90 -3.87
N GLY A 110 3.06 3.79 -4.86
CA GLY A 110 4.02 4.86 -5.12
C GLY A 110 5.30 4.43 -5.84
N THR A 111 5.42 3.15 -6.21
CA THR A 111 6.61 2.60 -6.85
C THR A 111 6.25 1.78 -8.09
N ASN A 112 7.19 1.72 -9.04
CA ASN A 112 7.07 0.89 -10.23
C ASN A 112 7.74 -0.46 -10.01
N CYS A 113 7.34 -1.46 -10.79
CA CYS A 113 8.02 -2.74 -10.87
C CYS A 113 9.25 -2.64 -11.78
N ALA A 114 10.44 -2.56 -11.17
CA ALA A 114 11.70 -2.45 -11.88
C ALA A 114 12.48 -3.77 -11.89
N TYR A 115 12.24 -4.62 -12.89
CA TYR A 115 12.89 -5.92 -13.04
C TYR A 115 14.36 -5.86 -13.48
N TRP A 116 14.78 -4.74 -14.06
CA TRP A 116 16.17 -4.49 -14.48
C TRP A 116 17.08 -4.08 -13.32
N SER A 117 16.50 -3.76 -12.16
CA SER A 117 17.28 -3.40 -10.97
C SER A 117 17.66 -4.64 -10.15
N LYS A 118 18.73 -4.55 -9.36
CA LYS A 118 19.09 -5.61 -8.38
C LYS A 118 17.97 -5.86 -7.36
N LEU A 119 17.08 -4.89 -7.17
CA LEU A 119 15.94 -4.95 -6.27
C LEU A 119 14.71 -5.39 -7.06
N ARG A 120 14.53 -6.70 -7.18
CA ARG A 120 13.35 -7.25 -7.85
C ARG A 120 12.08 -6.89 -7.06
N PRO A 121 10.95 -6.66 -7.75
CA PRO A 121 9.66 -6.38 -7.10
C PRO A 121 9.31 -7.46 -6.07
N LEU A 122 8.95 -7.04 -4.85
CA LEU A 122 8.54 -7.93 -3.78
C LEU A 122 7.06 -8.32 -3.95
N VAL A 123 6.83 -9.43 -4.65
CA VAL A 123 5.51 -10.05 -4.81
C VAL A 123 5.24 -10.95 -3.61
N LEU A 124 4.17 -10.68 -2.86
CA LEU A 124 3.87 -11.40 -1.62
C LEU A 124 2.40 -11.41 -1.28
N ARG A 125 2.02 -12.32 -0.37
CA ARG A 125 0.73 -12.31 0.34
C ARG A 125 1.00 -12.17 1.83
N ALA A 126 0.42 -11.16 2.46
CA ALA A 126 0.42 -10.98 3.90
C ALA A 126 -0.98 -11.28 4.44
N ASN A 127 -1.11 -12.21 5.39
CA ASN A 127 -2.35 -12.51 6.08
C ASN A 127 -2.42 -11.70 7.38
N PHE A 128 -3.63 -11.27 7.73
CA PHE A 128 -3.90 -10.46 8.90
C PHE A 128 -4.80 -11.19 9.90
N GLU A 129 -4.48 -11.03 11.18
CA GLU A 129 -5.32 -11.42 12.32
C GLU A 129 -5.22 -10.32 13.38
N ASP A 130 -6.35 -9.90 13.92
CA ASP A 130 -6.45 -8.83 14.94
C ASP A 130 -5.63 -7.56 14.65
N GLY A 131 -5.57 -7.16 13.36
CA GLY A 131 -4.85 -5.97 12.91
C GLY A 131 -3.33 -6.14 12.83
N ARG A 132 -2.84 -7.38 12.91
CA ARG A 132 -1.42 -7.74 12.81
C ARG A 132 -1.19 -8.64 11.61
N VAL A 133 -0.01 -8.53 10.99
CA VAL A 133 0.44 -9.48 9.98
C VAL A 133 0.89 -10.76 10.69
N THR A 134 0.20 -11.87 10.46
CA THR A 134 0.54 -13.17 11.08
C THR A 134 1.42 -14.02 10.17
N GLU A 135 1.14 -14.00 8.87
CA GLU A 135 1.88 -14.78 7.87
C GLU A 135 2.24 -13.92 6.67
N VAL A 136 3.42 -14.18 6.10
CA VAL A 136 3.82 -13.63 4.81
C VAL A 136 4.32 -14.76 3.94
N PHE A 137 3.80 -14.84 2.72
CA PHE A 137 4.21 -15.81 1.71
C PHE A 137 4.82 -15.11 0.50
N THR A 138 5.95 -15.63 0.03
CA THR A 138 6.71 -15.12 -1.12
C THR A 138 7.03 -16.26 -2.09
N ASP A 139 7.63 -15.92 -3.23
CA ASP A 139 8.21 -16.89 -4.16
C ASP A 139 9.70 -17.18 -3.89
N GLY A 140 10.27 -16.60 -2.82
CA GLY A 140 11.64 -16.82 -2.39
C GLY A 140 12.70 -15.95 -3.08
N ARG A 141 12.32 -15.11 -4.07
CA ARG A 141 13.29 -14.23 -4.76
C ARG A 141 14.00 -13.28 -3.81
N GLU A 142 13.35 -12.93 -2.70
CA GLU A 142 13.88 -12.01 -1.71
C GLU A 142 15.12 -12.55 -0.98
N ARG A 143 15.27 -13.87 -0.95
CA ARG A 143 16.38 -14.56 -0.27
C ARG A 143 17.71 -14.41 -1.01
N GLN A 144 17.71 -13.84 -2.21
CA GLN A 144 18.90 -13.54 -2.99
C GLN A 144 19.55 -12.20 -2.59
N SER A 145 18.94 -11.46 -1.65
CA SER A 145 19.43 -10.17 -1.17
C SER A 145 19.45 -10.09 0.36
N PRO A 146 20.30 -9.23 0.95
CA PRO A 146 20.24 -8.95 2.38
C PRO A 146 18.87 -8.42 2.81
N VAL A 147 18.42 -8.81 4.01
CA VAL A 147 17.11 -8.41 4.56
C VAL A 147 16.91 -6.89 4.56
N ASP A 148 17.98 -6.14 4.79
CA ASP A 148 17.97 -4.67 4.83
C ASP A 148 17.53 -4.02 3.51
N PHE A 149 17.62 -4.72 2.38
CA PHE A 149 17.17 -4.21 1.10
C PHE A 149 15.64 -4.02 1.05
N TYR A 150 14.89 -4.81 1.84
CA TYR A 150 13.43 -4.77 1.89
C TYR A 150 12.87 -3.79 2.92
N LYS A 151 13.73 -2.98 3.57
CA LYS A 151 13.28 -1.95 4.52
C LYS A 151 12.27 -1.00 3.87
N THR A 152 12.61 -0.46 2.70
CA THR A 152 11.74 0.47 1.95
C THR A 152 10.43 -0.19 1.55
N ASP A 153 10.45 -1.46 1.11
CA ASP A 153 9.23 -2.20 0.76
C ASP A 153 8.30 -2.35 1.96
N THR A 154 8.84 -2.70 3.15
CA THR A 154 8.04 -2.84 4.37
C THR A 154 7.51 -1.51 4.91
N MET A 155 8.26 -0.41 4.72
CA MET A 155 7.78 0.94 5.02
C MET A 155 6.64 1.36 4.08
N ASN A 156 6.79 1.09 2.78
CA ASN A 156 5.75 1.36 1.79
C ASN A 156 4.51 0.51 2.04
N PHE A 157 4.69 -0.75 2.43
CA PHE A 157 3.59 -1.62 2.84
C PHE A 157 2.74 -0.96 3.93
N ALA A 158 3.35 -0.59 5.06
CA ALA A 158 2.62 0.03 6.16
C ALA A 158 1.92 1.33 5.74
N LYS A 159 2.63 2.21 5.04
CA LYS A 159 2.11 3.49 4.56
C LYS A 159 0.91 3.32 3.63
N TYR A 160 1.01 2.48 2.61
CA TYR A 160 -0.02 2.39 1.57
C TYR A 160 -1.20 1.51 1.96
N VAL A 161 -1.01 0.53 2.84
CA VAL A 161 -2.11 -0.21 3.47
C VAL A 161 -2.98 0.73 4.32
N LEU A 162 -2.38 1.59 5.15
CA LEU A 162 -3.14 2.59 5.92
C LEU A 162 -3.70 3.71 5.04
N ARG A 163 -2.98 4.13 4.00
CA ARG A 163 -3.45 5.15 3.05
C ARG A 163 -4.69 4.70 2.28
N ALA A 164 -4.87 3.40 2.05
CA ALA A 164 -6.06 2.88 1.38
C ALA A 164 -7.35 3.30 2.09
N ASP A 165 -7.39 3.24 3.43
CA ASP A 165 -8.54 3.72 4.19
C ASP A 165 -8.60 5.24 4.22
N GLN A 166 -7.48 5.93 4.40
CA GLN A 166 -7.46 7.40 4.34
C GLN A 166 -8.04 7.96 3.04
N SER A 167 -7.80 7.28 1.92
CA SER A 167 -8.34 7.69 0.62
C SER A 167 -9.83 7.42 0.48
N ARG A 168 -10.36 6.38 1.13
CA ARG A 168 -11.79 6.02 1.08
C ARG A 168 -12.62 6.77 2.11
N ASN A 169 -12.06 6.96 3.29
CA ASN A 169 -12.71 7.52 4.48
C ASN A 169 -11.86 8.68 5.05
N PRO A 170 -11.63 9.76 4.29
CA PRO A 170 -10.73 10.84 4.72
C PRO A 170 -11.16 11.51 6.03
N ALA A 171 -12.46 11.58 6.31
CA ALA A 171 -13.03 12.14 7.54
C ALA A 171 -12.63 11.36 8.81
N ASN A 172 -12.24 10.09 8.69
CA ASN A 172 -11.73 9.30 9.82
C ASN A 172 -10.29 9.72 10.22
N TYR A 173 -9.62 10.54 9.42
CA TYR A 173 -8.22 10.85 9.65
C TYR A 173 -7.96 12.35 9.71
N ARG A 174 -8.68 13.14 8.93
CA ARG A 174 -8.44 14.58 8.81
C ARG A 174 -9.74 15.36 8.98
N PRO A 175 -9.66 16.62 9.42
CA PRO A 175 -10.82 17.50 9.39
C PRO A 175 -11.33 17.68 7.96
N ALA A 176 -12.55 18.19 7.83
CA ALA A 176 -13.06 18.62 6.55
C ALA A 176 -12.15 19.72 5.96
N PRO A 177 -11.90 19.71 4.64
CA PRO A 177 -11.17 20.80 4.01
C PRO A 177 -11.95 22.11 4.15
N ALA A 178 -11.21 23.22 4.22
CA ALA A 178 -11.80 24.56 4.25
C ALA A 178 -12.71 24.78 3.03
N SER A 179 -13.83 25.48 3.21
CA SER A 179 -14.74 25.79 2.10
C SER A 179 -14.10 26.80 1.15
N LYS A 180 -14.62 26.90 -0.09
CA LYS A 180 -14.16 27.94 -1.05
C LYS A 180 -14.29 29.35 -0.47
N ALA A 181 -15.32 29.60 0.33
CA ALA A 181 -15.54 30.89 0.98
C ALA A 181 -14.50 31.15 2.09
N ASP A 182 -14.13 30.12 2.86
CA ASP A 182 -13.07 30.23 3.87
C ASP A 182 -11.71 30.47 3.22
N ILE A 183 -11.44 29.80 2.09
CA ILE A 183 -10.23 30.03 1.30
C ILE A 183 -10.22 31.44 0.73
N ALA A 184 -11.33 31.91 0.13
CA ALA A 184 -11.42 33.27 -0.42
C ALA A 184 -11.12 34.34 0.65
N LYS A 185 -11.72 34.21 1.86
CA LYS A 185 -11.46 35.12 2.99
C LYS A 185 -9.98 35.20 3.39
N GLN A 186 -9.20 34.12 3.23
CA GLN A 186 -7.75 34.13 3.51
C GLN A 186 -6.97 35.03 2.55
N TRP A 187 -7.47 35.20 1.31
CA TRP A 187 -6.87 36.07 0.30
C TRP A 187 -7.43 37.49 0.32
N ASP A 188 -8.61 37.70 0.93
CA ASP A 188 -9.29 38.99 1.01
C ASP A 188 -8.80 39.88 2.17
N THR A 189 -7.77 39.45 2.92
CA THR A 189 -7.17 40.25 4.01
C THR A 189 -5.91 40.97 3.50
N PRO A 190 -5.82 42.32 3.56
CA PRO A 190 -4.58 43.05 3.30
C PRO A 190 -3.49 42.82 4.35
#